data_AF-A0A2W6NQC3-F1
#
_entry.id   AF-A0A2W6NQC3-F1
#
_cell.length_a   1.000
_cell.length_b   1.000
_cell.length_c   1.000
_cell.angle_alpha   90.00
_cell.angle_beta   90.00
_cell.angle_gamma   90.00
#
_symmetry.space_group_name_H-M   'P 1'
#
loop_
_entity.id
_entity.type
_entity.pdbx_description
1 polymer ?
#
loop_
_entity_poly.entity_id
_entity_poly.type
_entity_poly.pdbx_seq_one_letter_code
_entity_poly.pdbx_strand_id
1 'polypeptide(L)' 'MISTAAYNAITKTVKKVVKKLEENDIVFEVQGEEQTFTISPTCTINTQFSTIEINKNKIRVNEIEIDDLDEMIEIILEIE' A
#
# COMPACT_ATOMS: atom_id res chain seq x y z
N MET A 1 16.40 -6.92 14.04
CA MET A 1 16.25 -7.20 12.60
C MET A 1 14.89 -7.81 12.37
N ILE A 2 14.14 -7.29 11.41
CA ILE A 2 12.91 -7.94 10.95
C ILE A 2 13.28 -9.23 10.21
N SER A 3 12.44 -10.27 10.30
CA SER A 3 12.68 -11.51 9.56
C SER A 3 12.59 -11.26 8.04
N THR A 4 13.45 -11.93 7.26
CA THR A 4 13.42 -11.88 5.79
C THR A 4 12.03 -12.17 5.22
N ALA A 5 11.24 -13.01 5.91
CA ALA A 5 9.86 -13.31 5.56
C ALA A 5 8.93 -12.08 5.65
N ALA A 6 9.04 -11.27 6.71
CA ALA A 6 8.21 -10.09 6.87
C ALA A 6 8.60 -8.97 5.90
N TYR A 7 9.89 -8.83 5.58
CA TYR A 7 10.37 -7.95 4.50
C TYR A 7 9.79 -8.37 3.14
N ASN A 8 9.95 -9.64 2.76
CA ASN A 8 9.42 -10.16 1.51
C ASN A 8 7.89 -10.00 1.39
N ALA A 9 7.19 -10.15 2.52
CA ALA A 9 5.75 -10.02 2.59
C ALA A 9 5.30 -8.59 2.28
N ILE A 10 5.88 -7.57 2.94
CA ILE A 10 5.52 -6.17 2.64
C ILE A 10 5.92 -5.76 1.23
N THR A 11 7.12 -6.10 0.76
CA THR A 11 7.56 -5.73 -0.60
C THR A 11 6.63 -6.32 -1.67
N LYS A 12 6.13 -7.55 -1.45
CA LYS A 12 5.16 -8.17 -2.35
C LYS A 12 3.81 -7.45 -2.31
N THR A 13 3.34 -7.05 -1.14
CA THR A 13 2.08 -6.31 -0.98
C THR A 13 2.16 -4.92 -1.63
N VAL A 14 3.22 -4.16 -1.35
CA VAL A 14 3.48 -2.85 -1.97
C VAL A 14 3.47 -2.95 -3.50
N LYS A 15 4.20 -3.93 -4.07
CA LYS A 15 4.23 -4.14 -5.52
C LYS A 15 2.86 -4.45 -6.11
N LYS A 16 2.00 -5.18 -5.41
CA LYS A 16 0.63 -5.47 -5.87
C LYS A 16 -0.23 -4.20 -5.86
N VAL A 17 -0.16 -3.42 -4.78
CA VAL A 17 -0.91 -2.16 -4.65
C VAL A 17 -0.49 -1.18 -5.74
N VAL A 18 0.81 -0.95 -5.89
CA VAL A 18 1.38 -0.09 -6.95
C VAL A 18 0.89 -0.50 -8.33
N LYS A 19 1.02 -1.79 -8.66
CA LYS A 19 0.56 -2.32 -9.96
C LYS A 19 -0.93 -2.09 -10.18
N LYS A 20 -1.76 -2.23 -9.13
CA LYS A 20 -3.20 -2.01 -9.22
C LYS A 20 -3.53 -0.53 -9.45
N LEU A 21 -2.82 0.39 -8.79
CA LEU A 21 -2.97 1.83 -8.99
C LEU A 21 -2.57 2.23 -10.42
N GLU A 22 -1.44 1.71 -10.92
CA GLU A 22 -0.99 1.92 -12.31
C GLU A 22 -1.99 1.39 -13.33
N GLU A 23 -2.58 0.21 -13.10
CA GLU A 23 -3.61 -0.39 -13.98
C GLU A 23 -4.90 0.44 -14.06
N ASN A 24 -5.15 1.32 -13.09
CA ASN A 24 -6.32 2.19 -13.04
C ASN A 24 -5.96 3.67 -13.30
N ASP A 25 -4.76 3.95 -13.82
CA ASP A 25 -4.27 5.30 -14.11
C ASP A 25 -4.31 6.27 -12.90
N ILE A 26 -4.22 5.74 -11.69
CA ILE A 26 -4.24 6.54 -10.45
C ILE A 26 -2.83 7.10 -10.20
N VAL A 27 -2.73 8.41 -10.01
CA VAL A 27 -1.47 9.07 -9.63
C VAL A 27 -1.19 8.84 -8.15
N PHE A 28 0.02 8.38 -7.83
CA PHE A 28 0.44 8.10 -6.45
C PHE A 28 1.91 8.43 -6.18
N GLU A 29 2.22 8.60 -4.90
CA GLU A 29 3.56 8.75 -4.34
C GLU A 29 3.76 7.72 -3.22
N VAL A 30 4.82 6.91 -3.33
CA VAL A 30 5.18 5.94 -2.29
C VAL A 30 6.08 6.60 -1.25
N GLN A 31 5.61 6.67 -0.01
CA GLN A 31 6.35 7.13 1.15
C GLN A 31 6.88 5.94 1.97
N GLY A 32 8.20 5.88 2.08
CA GLY A 32 8.94 4.81 2.75
C GLY A 32 10.04 4.27 1.85
N GLU A 33 11.27 4.24 2.36
CA GLU A 33 12.41 3.69 1.62
C GLU A 33 12.42 2.16 1.75
N GLU A 34 12.85 1.44 0.71
CA GLU A 34 13.03 -0.01 0.79
C GLU A 34 13.90 -0.44 1.99
N GLN A 35 14.84 0.42 2.39
CA GLN A 35 15.71 0.20 3.54
C GLN A 35 14.95 0.31 4.88
N THR A 36 13.93 1.15 4.95
CA THR A 36 13.09 1.32 6.16
C THR A 36 12.21 0.11 6.45
N PHE A 37 11.87 -0.72 5.44
CA PHE A 37 11.13 -1.97 5.63
C PHE A 37 11.86 -2.99 6.51
N THR A 38 13.18 -2.85 6.65
CA THR A 38 14.03 -3.68 7.50
C THR A 38 13.94 -3.30 8.98
N ILE A 39 13.43 -2.10 9.29
CA ILE A 39 13.31 -1.51 10.63
C ILE A 39 11.83 -1.43 11.06
N SER A 40 10.95 -1.02 10.15
CA SER A 40 9.49 -1.02 10.32
C SER A 40 8.85 -1.52 9.02
N PRO A 41 8.09 -2.63 9.03
CA PRO A 41 7.44 -3.16 7.83
C PRO A 41 6.16 -2.36 7.57
N THR A 42 6.31 -1.06 7.33
CA THR A 42 5.25 -0.09 7.10
C THR A 42 5.58 0.71 5.85
N CYS A 43 4.61 0.89 4.97
CA CYS A 43 4.69 1.72 3.77
C CYS A 43 3.42 2.55 3.70
N THR A 44 3.55 3.81 3.30
CA THR A 44 2.40 4.67 3.02
C THR A 44 2.43 5.04 1.56
N ILE A 45 1.30 4.94 0.86
CA ILE A 45 1.17 5.36 -0.53
C ILE A 45 0.09 6.43 -0.55
N ASN A 46 0.47 7.64 -0.93
CA ASN A 46 -0.46 8.74 -1.07
C ASN A 46 -0.92 8.81 -2.51
N THR A 47 -2.23 8.82 -2.72
CA THR A 47 -2.84 9.16 -4.00
C THR A 47 -3.34 10.60 -3.95
N GLN A 48 -3.90 11.11 -5.04
CA GLN A 48 -4.50 12.45 -5.06
C GLN A 48 -5.64 12.62 -4.04
N PHE A 49 -6.38 11.54 -3.74
CA PHE A 49 -7.64 11.60 -2.98
C PHE A 49 -7.65 10.73 -1.73
N SER A 50 -6.66 9.85 -1.55
CA SER A 50 -6.64 8.86 -0.49
C SER A 50 -5.23 8.52 -0.03
N THR A 51 -5.11 8.12 1.23
CA THR A 51 -3.89 7.58 1.82
C THR A 51 -4.04 6.08 2.04
N ILE A 52 -3.10 5.31 1.48
CA ILE A 52 -3.04 3.86 1.59
C ILE A 52 -1.90 3.49 2.56
N GLU A 53 -2.21 2.82 3.65
CA GLU A 53 -1.22 2.35 4.62
C GLU A 53 -1.06 0.83 4.52
N ILE A 54 0.17 0.38 4.34
CA ILE A 54 0.52 -1.03 4.24
C ILE A 54 1.38 -1.39 5.45
N ASN A 55 0.88 -2.28 6.31
CA ASN A 55 1.63 -2.81 7.44
C ASN A 55 1.72 -4.33 7.33
N LYS A 56 2.91 -4.83 6.98
CA LYS A 56 3.16 -6.23 6.61
C LYS A 56 2.27 -6.67 5.43
N ASN A 57 1.12 -7.29 5.73
CA ASN A 57 0.14 -7.80 4.76
C ASN A 57 -1.23 -7.14 4.91
N LYS A 58 -1.38 -6.23 5.86
CA LYS A 58 -2.62 -5.47 6.06
C LYS A 58 -2.54 -4.21 5.23
N ILE A 59 -3.61 -3.91 4.52
CA ILE A 59 -3.76 -2.69 3.74
C ILE A 59 -4.91 -1.90 4.36
N ARG A 60 -4.73 -0.59 4.47
CA ARG A 60 -5.78 0.34 4.89
C ARG A 60 -5.87 1.48 3.90
N VAL A 61 -7.07 1.93 3.59
CA VAL A 61 -7.33 3.13 2.78
C VAL A 61 -8.13 4.09 3.63
N ASN A 62 -7.60 5.29 3.89
CA ASN A 62 -8.28 6.30 4.72
C ASN A 62 -8.80 5.72 6.04
N GLU A 63 -7.94 4.96 6.74
CA GLU A 63 -8.23 4.27 8.01
C GLU A 63 -9.16 3.03 7.92
N ILE A 64 -9.68 2.70 6.73
CA ILE A 64 -10.53 1.51 6.49
C ILE A 64 -9.62 0.32 6.15
N GLU A 65 -9.68 -0.74 6.95
CA GLU A 65 -8.97 -2.00 6.65
C GLU A 65 -9.68 -2.74 5.52
N ILE A 66 -8.90 -3.09 4.49
CA ILE A 66 -9.38 -3.75 3.27
C ILE A 66 -8.64 -5.06 3.07
N ASP A 67 -9.39 -6.06 2.63
CA ASP A 67 -8.88 -7.40 2.32
C ASP A 67 -8.75 -7.65 0.81
N ASP A 68 -9.40 -6.81 -0.01
CA ASP A 68 -9.38 -6.88 -1.47
C ASP A 68 -8.77 -5.60 -2.10
N LEU A 69 -7.98 -5.79 -3.16
CA LEU A 69 -7.40 -4.68 -3.93
C LEU A 69 -8.40 -4.05 -4.90
N ASP A 70 -9.48 -4.74 -5.25
CA ASP A 70 -10.56 -4.17 -6.05
C ASP A 70 -11.38 -3.19 -5.17
N GLU A 71 -11.72 -3.60 -3.94
CA GLU A 71 -12.35 -2.73 -2.93
C GLU A 71 -11.50 -1.48 -2.64
N MET A 72 -10.17 -1.63 -2.59
CA MET A 72 -9.23 -0.51 -2.49
C MET A 72 -9.47 0.56 -3.56
N ILE A 73 -9.63 0.13 -4.82
CA ILE A 73 -9.79 1.03 -5.96
C ILE A 73 -11.17 1.68 -5.93
N GLU A 74 -12.21 0.92 -5.60
CA GLU A 74 -13.57 1.46 -5.42
C GLU A 74 -13.57 2.60 -4.40
N ILE A 75 -12.96 2.42 -3.22
CA ILE A 75 -12.87 3.46 -2.19
C ILE A 75 -12.12 4.69 -2.69
N ILE A 76 -11.03 4.52 -3.43
CA ILE A 76 -10.23 5.65 -3.94
C ILE A 76 -11.03 6.44 -4.99
N LEU A 77 -11.75 5.76 -5.87
CA LEU A 77 -12.54 6.37 -6.95
C LEU A 77 -13.87 6.97 -6.46
N GLU A 78 -14.47 6.44 -5.38
CA GLU A 78 -15.66 7.04 -4.77
C GLU A 78 -15.43 8.45 -4.21
N ILE A 79 -14.16 8.85 -4.01
CA ILE A 79 -13.78 10.16 -3.48
C ILE A 79 -13.52 11.20 -4.60
N GLU A 80 -13.35 10.76 -5.85
CA GLU A 80 -13.21 11.63 -7.04
C GLU A 80 -14.52 12.37 -7.38
#